data_AF-A0A034UZV5-F1
#
_entry.id   AF-A0A034UZV5-F1
#
_cell.length_a   1.000
_cell.length_b   1.000
_cell.length_c   1.000
_cell.angle_alpha   90.00
_cell.angle_beta   90.00
_cell.angle_gamma   90.00
#
_symmetry.space_group_name_H-M   'P 1'
#
loop_
_entity.id
_entity.type
_entity.pdbx_description
1 polymer ?
#
loop_
_entity_poly.entity_id
_entity_poly.type
_entity_poly.pdbx_seq_one_letter_code
_entity_poly.pdbx_strand_id
1 'polypeptide(L)'
;EKFELTEFKNLMPLELNTEESKRLQNFLHKNKNTFYIEGQNLTTTNCIKHKIITKSDRPIYCKNYRHPQILEDEIETQINDMLKQNIIRHSKSPYNFPLWIVKKKSDNSNTQKWR
;
A
#
# COMPACT_ATOMS: atom_id res chain seq x y z
N GLU A 1 -4.07 12.96 -19.69
CA GLU A 1 -4.71 13.08 -18.36
C GLU A 1 -4.49 14.47 -17.81
N LYS A 2 -5.55 15.14 -17.36
CA LYS A 2 -5.46 16.47 -16.78
C LYS A 2 -4.85 16.33 -15.39
N PHE A 3 -3.70 16.98 -15.17
CA PHE A 3 -3.09 17.08 -13.85
C PHE A 3 -3.91 18.07 -13.04
N GLU A 4 -4.64 17.59 -12.05
CA GLU A 4 -5.42 18.42 -11.16
C GLU A 4 -4.64 18.62 -9.85
N LEU A 5 -4.21 19.86 -9.60
CA LEU A 5 -3.58 20.27 -8.34
C LEU A 5 -4.43 19.93 -7.11
N THR A 6 -5.74 19.74 -7.32
CA THR A 6 -6.72 19.26 -6.36
C THR A 6 -6.33 17.93 -5.72
N GLU A 7 -5.64 17.04 -6.45
CA GLU A 7 -5.22 15.73 -5.97
C GLU A 7 -4.10 15.80 -4.93
N PHE A 8 -3.31 16.88 -4.95
CA PHE A 8 -2.19 17.11 -4.03
C PHE A 8 -2.56 17.96 -2.82
N LYS A 9 -3.85 18.23 -2.59
CA LYS A 9 -4.32 19.09 -1.48
C LYS A 9 -3.76 18.68 -0.12
N ASN A 10 -3.63 17.38 0.14
CA ASN A 10 -3.08 16.86 1.40
C ASN A 10 -1.55 17.05 1.52
N LEU A 11 -0.87 17.34 0.42
CA LEU A 11 0.57 17.55 0.34
C LEU A 11 0.95 19.03 0.27
N MET A 12 -0.04 19.94 0.19
CA MET A 12 0.20 21.38 0.12
C MET A 12 0.17 22.01 1.52
N PRO A 13 1.21 22.79 1.91
CA PRO A 13 1.18 23.61 3.10
C PRO A 13 0.04 24.64 3.07
N LEU A 14 -0.53 24.95 4.25
CA LEU A 14 -1.66 25.88 4.40
C LEU A 14 -1.27 27.34 4.13
N GLU A 15 0.00 27.70 4.31
CA GLU A 15 0.51 29.06 4.18
C GLU A 15 1.65 29.08 3.18
N LEU A 16 1.40 29.62 1.98
CA LEU A 16 2.41 29.81 0.93
C LEU A 16 2.23 31.20 0.32
N ASN A 17 3.34 31.90 0.10
CA ASN A 17 3.30 33.12 -0.72
C ASN A 17 3.00 32.76 -2.19
N THR A 18 2.52 33.73 -2.95
CA THR A 18 2.24 33.63 -4.40
C THR A 18 3.42 33.05 -5.20
N GLU A 19 4.65 33.46 -4.90
CA GLU A 19 5.84 32.94 -5.56
C GLU A 19 6.12 31.47 -5.20
N GLU A 20 6.03 31.11 -3.92
CA GLU A 20 6.27 29.76 -3.42
C GLU A 20 5.23 28.79 -3.96
N SER A 21 3.95 29.20 -3.97
CA SER A 21 2.85 28.45 -4.57
C SER A 21 3.12 28.16 -6.05
N LYS A 22 3.56 29.17 -6.82
CA LYS A 22 3.91 29.00 -8.24
C LYS A 22 5.09 28.03 -8.43
N ARG A 23 6.14 28.14 -7.60
CA ARG A 23 7.29 27.23 -7.66
C ARG A 23 6.89 25.79 -7.32
N LEU A 24 6.05 25.60 -6.30
CA LEU A 24 5.56 24.29 -5.88
C LEU A 24 4.69 23.65 -6.96
N GLN A 25 3.76 24.40 -7.56
CA GLN A 25 2.92 23.90 -8.65
C GLN A 25 3.77 23.43 -9.84
N ASN A 26 4.78 24.21 -10.23
CA ASN A 26 5.72 23.83 -11.30
C ASN A 26 6.49 22.55 -10.95
N PHE A 27 6.93 22.42 -9.70
CA PHE A 27 7.66 21.24 -9.24
C PHE A 27 6.79 19.98 -9.22
N LEU A 28 5.57 20.07 -8.70
CA LEU A 28 4.62 18.96 -8.67
C LEU A 28 4.24 18.54 -10.09
N HIS A 29 4.01 19.49 -10.99
CA HIS A 29 3.70 19.20 -12.38
C HIS A 29 4.86 18.49 -13.09
N LYS A 30 6.09 18.96 -12.87
CA LYS A 30 7.31 18.35 -13.42
C LYS A 30 7.53 16.92 -12.94
N ASN A 31 7.17 16.62 -11.69
CA ASN A 31 7.43 15.33 -11.02
C ASN A 31 6.15 14.53 -10.76
N LYS A 32 5.08 14.77 -11.51
CA LYS A 32 3.73 14.21 -11.25
C LYS A 32 3.69 12.68 -11.13
N ASN A 33 4.57 11.97 -11.83
CA ASN A 33 4.60 10.50 -11.84
C ASN A 33 5.41 9.89 -10.69
N THR A 34 6.12 10.71 -9.91
CA THR A 34 6.98 10.24 -8.81
C THR A 34 6.21 10.11 -7.51
N PHE A 35 5.15 10.89 -7.33
CA PHE A 35 4.38 10.91 -6.11
C PHE A 35 3.26 9.88 -6.16
N TYR A 36 3.12 9.15 -5.06
CA TYR A 36 1.93 8.34 -4.81
C TYR A 36 0.81 9.24 -4.29
N ILE A 37 -0.35 9.14 -4.93
CA ILE A 37 -1.58 9.78 -4.47
C ILE A 37 -2.50 8.70 -3.90
N GLU A 38 -3.12 8.99 -2.77
CA GLU A 38 -4.01 8.05 -2.10
C GLU A 38 -5.14 7.60 -3.03
N GLY A 39 -5.33 6.29 -3.15
CA GLY A 39 -6.29 5.69 -4.08
C GLY A 39 -5.72 5.27 -5.43
N GLN A 40 -4.48 5.65 -5.77
CA GLN A 40 -3.79 5.09 -6.93
C GLN A 40 -3.37 3.65 -6.68
N ASN A 41 -3.35 2.84 -7.74
CA ASN A 41 -2.79 1.50 -7.67
C ASN A 41 -1.26 1.57 -7.61
N LEU A 42 -0.67 0.72 -6.76
CA LEU A 42 0.79 0.55 -6.77
C LEU A 42 1.23 -0.05 -8.10
N THR A 43 2.23 0.56 -8.72
CA THR A 43 2.81 0.09 -9.98
C THR A 43 4.04 -0.79 -9.69
N THR A 44 4.43 -1.58 -10.69
CA THR A 44 5.65 -2.40 -10.65
C THR A 44 6.56 -2.03 -11.81
N THR A 45 7.84 -2.36 -11.68
CA THR A 45 8.82 -2.14 -12.75
C THR A 45 9.01 -3.42 -13.55
N ASN A 46 8.94 -3.31 -14.89
CA ASN A 46 9.11 -4.46 -15.80
C ASN A 46 10.57 -4.84 -16.08
N CYS A 47 11.55 -4.09 -15.52
CA CYS A 47 12.97 -4.29 -15.81
C CYS A 47 13.51 -5.66 -15.37
N ILE A 48 13.09 -6.15 -14.19
CA ILE A 48 13.62 -7.39 -13.61
C ILE A 48 12.50 -8.15 -12.89
N LYS A 49 12.44 -9.47 -13.10
CA LYS A 49 11.62 -10.38 -12.30
C LYS A 49 12.50 -11.02 -11.24
N HIS A 50 12.21 -10.76 -9.96
CA HIS A 50 12.96 -11.31 -8.85
C HIS A 50 12.71 -12.83 -8.70
N LYS A 51 13.77 -13.61 -8.47
CA LYS A 51 13.71 -15.04 -8.15
C LYS A 51 14.40 -15.28 -6.81
N ILE A 52 13.69 -15.93 -5.88
CA ILE A 52 14.24 -16.35 -4.59
C ILE A 52 14.92 -17.71 -4.79
N ILE A 53 16.22 -17.80 -4.48
CA ILE A 53 16.99 -19.05 -4.54
C ILE A 53 16.96 -19.69 -3.15
N THR A 54 16.29 -20.83 -3.03
CA THR A 54 16.19 -21.61 -1.79
C THR A 54 17.35 -22.60 -1.66
N LYS A 55 17.69 -22.99 -0.43
CA LYS A 55 18.69 -24.06 -0.18
C LYS A 55 18.10 -25.47 -0.37
N SER A 56 16.77 -25.59 -0.33
CA SER A 56 16.03 -26.84 -0.42
C SER A 56 14.67 -26.57 -1.06
N ASP A 57 14.18 -27.54 -1.82
CA ASP A 57 12.88 -27.49 -2.50
C ASP A 57 11.76 -28.17 -1.69
N ARG A 58 12.06 -28.59 -0.46
CA ARG A 58 11.03 -29.16 0.43
C ARG A 58 10.06 -28.06 0.89
N PRO A 59 8.75 -28.19 0.64
CA PRO A 59 7.79 -27.17 1.04
C PRO A 59 7.61 -27.13 2.56
N ILE A 60 7.42 -25.91 3.09
CA ILE A 60 7.10 -25.68 4.49
C ILE A 60 5.62 -25.28 4.56
N TYR A 61 4.84 -26.05 5.31
CA TYR A 61 3.44 -25.79 5.56
C TYR A 61 3.18 -25.60 7.05
N CYS A 62 2.69 -24.42 7.42
CA CYS A 62 2.24 -24.11 8.76
C CYS A 62 0.75 -23.78 8.72
N LYS A 63 -0.05 -24.32 9.64
CA LYS A 63 -1.49 -24.03 9.70
C LYS A 63 -1.73 -22.58 10.15
N ASN A 64 -2.72 -21.91 9.55
CA ASN A 64 -3.13 -20.58 9.98
C ASN A 64 -3.78 -20.62 11.37
N TYR A 65 -3.51 -19.60 12.18
CA TYR A 65 -4.18 -19.42 13.46
C TYR A 65 -5.62 -18.93 13.24
N ARG A 66 -6.49 -19.20 14.22
CA ARG A 66 -7.84 -18.63 14.21
C ARG A 66 -7.74 -17.15 14.57
N HIS A 67 -8.31 -16.29 13.73
CA HIS A 67 -8.39 -14.87 14.00
C HIS A 67 -9.55 -14.56 14.96
N PRO A 68 -9.43 -13.55 15.84
CA PRO A 68 -10.57 -13.04 16.60
C PRO A 68 -11.64 -12.49 15.65
N GLN A 69 -12.92 -12.73 15.95
CA GLN A 69 -14.04 -12.29 15.12
C GLN A 69 -14.00 -10.79 14.82
N ILE A 70 -13.63 -9.97 15.81
CA ILE A 70 -13.54 -8.51 15.69
C ILE A 70 -12.53 -8.03 14.64
N LEU A 71 -11.62 -8.90 14.20
CA LEU A 71 -10.57 -8.58 13.23
C LEU A 71 -10.82 -9.21 11.85
N GLU A 72 -11.85 -10.04 11.69
CA GLU A 72 -12.12 -10.70 10.41
C GLU A 72 -12.46 -9.68 9.32
N ASP A 73 -13.32 -8.70 9.61
CA ASP A 73 -13.70 -7.64 8.67
C ASP A 73 -12.50 -6.79 8.21
N GLU A 74 -11.58 -6.49 9.13
CA GLU A 74 -10.36 -5.73 8.82
C GLU A 74 -9.42 -6.54 7.92
N ILE A 75 -9.23 -7.82 8.22
CA ILE A 75 -8.40 -8.73 7.41
C ILE A 75 -8.99 -8.84 5.99
N GLU A 76 -10.31 -9.06 5.88
CA GLU A 76 -10.98 -9.18 4.59
C GLU A 76 -10.89 -7.89 3.77
N THR A 77 -11.06 -6.73 4.40
CA THR A 77 -10.90 -5.42 3.76
C THR A 77 -9.51 -5.27 3.16
N GLN A 78 -8.45 -5.53 3.94
CA GLN A 78 -7.07 -5.42 3.47
C GLN A 78 -6.75 -6.42 2.33
N ILE A 79 -7.21 -7.67 2.45
CA ILE A 79 -7.02 -8.68 1.40
C ILE A 79 -7.68 -8.23 0.10
N ASN A 80 -8.94 -7.76 0.17
CA ASN A 80 -9.68 -7.30 -1.00
C ASN A 80 -9.02 -6.10 -1.66
N ASP A 81 -8.48 -5.15 -0.89
CA ASP A 81 -7.80 -3.99 -1.45
C ASP A 81 -6.45 -4.39 -2.10
N MET A 82 -5.69 -5.29 -1.48
CA MET A 82 -4.47 -5.83 -2.10
C MET A 82 -4.74 -6.65 -3.38
N LEU A 83 -5.87 -7.36 -3.43
CA LEU A 83 -6.33 -8.07 -4.64
C LEU A 83 -6.70 -7.09 -5.76
N LYS A 84 -7.49 -6.04 -5.46
CA LYS A 84 -7.85 -4.98 -6.43
C LYS A 84 -6.61 -4.27 -6.99
N GLN A 85 -5.60 -4.05 -6.14
CA GLN A 85 -4.33 -3.43 -6.53
C GLN A 85 -3.37 -4.40 -7.25
N ASN A 86 -3.74 -5.67 -7.45
CA ASN A 86 -2.91 -6.72 -8.04
C ASN A 86 -1.56 -6.96 -7.30
N ILE A 87 -1.51 -6.67 -6.00
CA ILE A 87 -0.34 -6.94 -5.15
C ILE A 87 -0.27 -8.43 -4.80
N ILE A 88 -1.42 -9.03 -4.51
CA ILE A 88 -1.57 -10.45 -4.22
C ILE A 88 -2.49 -11.12 -5.25
N ARG A 89 -2.47 -12.46 -5.27
CA ARG A 89 -3.34 -13.28 -6.11
C ARG A 89 -3.68 -14.59 -5.42
N HIS A 90 -4.80 -15.20 -5.79
CA HIS A 90 -5.09 -16.56 -5.38
C HIS A 90 -4.06 -17.53 -5.95
N SER A 91 -3.70 -18.54 -5.15
CA SER A 91 -2.78 -19.60 -5.56
C SER A 91 -3.10 -20.90 -4.83
N LYS A 92 -2.70 -22.04 -5.43
CA LYS A 92 -2.71 -23.36 -4.80
C LYS A 92 -1.25 -23.77 -4.55
N SER A 93 -0.70 -23.34 -3.42
CA SER A 93 0.72 -23.52 -3.08
C SER A 93 0.91 -24.64 -2.05
N PRO A 94 1.95 -25.48 -2.16
CA PRO A 94 2.34 -26.40 -1.09
C PRO A 94 3.02 -25.67 0.09
N TYR A 95 3.45 -24.43 -0.11
CA TYR A 95 3.98 -23.55 0.94
C TYR A 95 2.84 -22.76 1.59
N ASN A 96 2.81 -22.71 2.93
CA ASN A 96 1.89 -21.86 3.69
C ASN A 96 2.55 -21.39 5.00
N PHE A 97 2.28 -20.14 5.39
CA PHE A 97 2.73 -19.57 6.66
C PHE A 97 1.57 -18.80 7.31
N PRO A 98 1.40 -18.84 8.65
CA PRO A 98 0.28 -18.20 9.33
C PRO A 98 0.26 -16.68 9.15
N LEU A 99 -0.94 -16.14 8.92
CA LEU A 99 -1.21 -14.71 8.97
C LEU A 99 -1.32 -14.23 10.42
N TRP A 100 -0.81 -13.03 10.70
CA TRP A 100 -0.95 -12.32 11.96
C TRP A 100 -1.38 -10.89 11.69
N ILE A 101 -2.30 -10.39 12.51
CA ILE A 101 -2.76 -9.00 12.48
C ILE A 101 -2.31 -8.30 13.76
N VAL A 102 -1.74 -7.11 13.60
CA VAL A 102 -1.10 -6.35 14.67
C VAL A 102 -1.65 -4.94 14.71
N LYS A 103 -1.98 -4.50 15.93
CA LYS A 103 -2.41 -3.13 16.19
C LYS A 103 -1.28 -2.15 15.86
N LYS A 104 -1.54 -1.16 15.00
CA LYS A 104 -0.60 -0.04 14.82
C LYS A 104 -0.66 0.89 16.01
N LYS A 105 0.47 1.57 16.29
CA LYS A 105 0.51 2.70 17.23
C LYS A 105 -0.54 3.73 16.82
N SER A 106 -1.18 4.34 17.81
CA SER A 106 -2.14 5.42 17.59
C SER A 106 -1.48 6.59 16.89
N ASP A 107 -2.15 7.10 15.88
CA ASP A 107 -1.78 8.28 15.11
C ASP A 107 -2.71 9.44 15.49
N ASN A 108 -2.45 10.66 15.01
CA ASN A 108 -3.30 11.83 15.26
C ASN A 108 -4.71 11.69 14.65
N SER A 109 -4.97 10.64 13.88
CA SER A 109 -6.26 10.37 13.22
C SER A 109 -7.36 9.83 14.15
N ASN A 110 -7.12 9.67 15.47
CA ASN A 110 -8.04 9.10 16.48
C ASN A 110 -8.67 7.74 16.13
N THR A 111 -8.24 7.12 15.03
CA THR A 111 -8.74 5.87 14.48
C THR A 111 -7.73 4.75 14.70
N GLN A 112 -8.21 3.58 15.11
CA GLN A 112 -7.35 2.41 15.26
C GLN A 112 -7.02 1.83 13.89
N LYS A 113 -5.73 1.72 13.57
CA LYS A 113 -5.24 1.11 12.34
C LYS A 113 -4.58 -0.24 12.62
N TRP A 114 -4.59 -1.15 11.66
CA TRP A 114 -4.01 -2.49 11.76
C TRP A 114 -2.92 -2.71 10.70
N ARG A 115 -2.04 -3.69 10.94
CA ARG A 115 -0.95 -4.14 10.05
C ARG A 115 -0.94 -5.66 10.00
#